data_AF-A0A8S3B7P2-F1
#
_entry.id   AF-A0A8S3B7P2-F1
#
_cell.length_a   1.000
_cell.length_b   1.000
_cell.length_c   1.000
_cell.angle_alpha   90.00
_cell.angle_beta   90.00
_cell.angle_gamma   90.00
#
_symmetry.space_group_name_H-M   'P 1'
#
loop_
_entity.id
_entity.type
_entity.pdbx_description
1 polymer ?
#
loop_
_entity_poly.entity_id
_entity_poly.type
_entity_poly.pdbx_seq_one_letter_code
_entity_poly.pdbx_strand_id
1 'polypeptide(L)' 'MKVFAARCESPEDYLLRDLGEDRFLSKLLIEQGYRIEYCAAADAYTHAPETFTDFFNQRRRWIPSTLGITVSILK' A
#
# COMPACT_ATOMS: atom_id res chain seq x y z
N MET A 1 -4.33 -9.62 10.79
CA MET A 1 -4.12 -10.46 9.58
C MET A 1 -5.41 -10.88 8.87
N LYS A 2 -6.48 -11.38 9.52
CA LYS A 2 -7.72 -11.83 8.82
C LYS A 2 -8.35 -10.79 7.88
N VAL A 3 -8.22 -9.50 8.18
CA VAL A 3 -8.76 -8.39 7.39
C VAL A 3 -8.00 -8.14 6.07
N PHE A 4 -6.76 -8.61 5.96
CA PHE A 4 -5.92 -8.39 4.77
C PHE A 4 -6.54 -9.00 3.52
N ALA A 5 -6.98 -10.25 3.61
CA ALA A 5 -7.60 -11.00 2.51
C ALA A 5 -9.15 -10.91 2.51
N ALA A 6 -9.74 -10.10 3.39
CA ALA A 6 -11.19 -9.89 3.37
C ALA A 6 -11.58 -9.08 2.13
N ARG A 7 -12.87 -9.07 1.79
CA ARG A 7 -13.41 -8.19 0.74
C ARG A 7 -13.52 -6.76 1.29
N CYS A 8 -13.34 -5.76 0.43
CA CYS A 8 -13.60 -4.36 0.77
C CYS A 8 -15.11 -4.12 0.87
N GLU A 9 -15.56 -3.53 1.97
CA GLU A 9 -16.99 -3.25 2.22
C GLU A 9 -17.30 -1.74 2.17
N SER A 10 -16.28 -0.88 2.25
CA SER A 10 -16.41 0.58 2.21
C SER A 10 -15.45 1.25 1.20
N PRO A 11 -15.69 2.53 0.85
CA PRO A 11 -14.75 3.31 0.04
C PRO A 11 -13.37 3.47 0.69
N GLU A 12 -13.33 3.58 2.02
CA GLU A 12 -12.09 3.65 2.79
C GLU A 12 -11.31 2.33 2.69
N ASP A 13 -12.01 1.20 2.81
CA ASP A 13 -11.43 -0.12 2.57
C ASP A 13 -10.81 -0.19 1.17
N TYR A 14 -11.55 0.24 0.14
CA TYR A 14 -11.06 0.23 -1.24
C TYR A 14 -9.79 1.08 -1.41
N LEU A 15 -9.79 2.29 -0.83
CA LEU A 15 -8.65 3.20 -0.88
C LEU A 15 -7.40 2.64 -0.20
N LEU A 16 -7.56 2.02 0.97
CA LEU A 16 -6.43 1.56 1.77
C LEU A 16 -5.96 0.17 1.33
N ARG A 17 -6.89 -0.73 1.01
CA ARG A 17 -6.62 -2.17 0.80
C ARG A 17 -6.46 -2.50 -0.67
N ASP A 18 -7.40 -2.11 -1.54
CA ASP A 18 -7.32 -2.50 -2.97
C ASP A 18 -6.34 -1.61 -3.75
N LEU A 19 -6.28 -0.31 -3.45
CA LEU A 19 -5.34 0.61 -4.11
C LEU A 19 -3.93 0.63 -3.48
N GLY A 20 -3.77 0.02 -2.30
CA GLY A 20 -2.57 0.12 -1.47
C GLY A 20 -2.22 -1.13 -0.67
N GLU A 21 -2.61 -2.31 -1.15
CA GLU A 21 -2.49 -3.62 -0.50
C GLU A 21 -1.17 -3.83 0.26
N ASP A 22 -0.04 -3.65 -0.42
CA ASP A 22 1.31 -3.85 0.14
C ASP A 22 1.62 -2.89 1.31
N ARG A 23 1.12 -1.64 1.26
CA ARG A 23 1.21 -0.67 2.36
C ARG A 23 0.24 -1.01 3.49
N PHE A 24 -0.94 -1.53 3.16
CA PHE A 24 -1.91 -1.98 4.15
C PHE A 24 -1.38 -3.17 4.95
N LEU A 25 -0.72 -4.13 4.30
CA LEU A 25 -0.03 -5.22 4.99
C LEU A 25 1.02 -4.68 5.97
N SER A 26 1.83 -3.72 5.52
CA SER A 26 2.85 -3.07 6.34
C SER A 26 2.24 -2.37 7.56
N LYS A 27 1.12 -1.65 7.37
CA LYS A 27 0.32 -1.07 8.46
C LYS A 27 -0.12 -2.14 9.47
N LEU A 28 -0.72 -3.24 9.00
CA LEU A 28 -1.20 -4.31 9.87
C LEU A 28 -0.06 -4.95 10.68
N LEU A 29 1.12 -5.12 10.08
CA LEU A 29 2.29 -5.62 10.78
C LEU A 29 2.74 -4.67 11.89
N ILE A 30 2.81 -3.36 11.59
CA ILE A 30 3.15 -2.33 12.58
C ILE A 30 2.12 -2.32 13.73
N GLU A 31 0.82 -2.37 13.43
CA GLU A 31 -0.26 -2.41 14.43
C GLU A 31 -0.22 -3.67 15.32
N GLN A 32 0.32 -4.77 14.80
CA GLN A 32 0.54 -6.00 15.57
C GLN A 32 1.83 -5.97 16.40
N GLY A 33 2.58 -4.86 16.39
CA GLY A 33 3.82 -4.69 17.15
C GLY A 33 5.08 -5.22 16.44
N TYR A 34 4.99 -5.58 15.16
CA TYR A 34 6.17 -5.93 14.38
C TYR A 34 6.95 -4.68 13.97
N ARG A 35 8.26 -4.88 13.76
CA ARG A 35 9.16 -3.85 13.26
C ARG A 35 9.41 -4.06 11.76
N ILE A 36 9.35 -2.98 10.99
CA ILE A 36 9.71 -2.95 9.57
C ILE A 36 10.94 -2.05 9.42
N GLU A 37 11.95 -2.51 8.70
CA GLU A 37 13.21 -1.79 8.48
C GLU A 37 13.61 -1.79 7.02
N TYR A 38 14.34 -0.76 6.62
CA TYR A 38 14.97 -0.70 5.31
C TYR A 38 16.23 -1.58 5.30
N CYS A 39 16.35 -2.44 4.30
CA CYS A 39 17.52 -3.29 4.07
C CYS A 39 18.20 -2.89 2.76
N ALA A 40 19.38 -2.27 2.86
CA ALA A 40 20.14 -1.82 1.68
C ALA A 40 20.68 -2.97 0.83
N ALA A 41 20.85 -4.16 1.43
CA ALA A 41 21.30 -5.37 0.75
C ALA A 41 20.16 -6.19 0.14
N ALA A 42 18.91 -5.74 0.27
CA ALA A 42 17.78 -6.44 -0.33
C ALA A 42 17.69 -6.13 -1.83
N ASP A 43 17.69 -7.19 -2.65
CA ASP A 43 17.49 -7.08 -4.08
C ASP A 43 16.00 -7.12 -4.44
N ALA A 44 15.57 -6.22 -5.31
CA ALA A 44 14.21 -6.21 -5.84
C ALA A 44 14.24 -5.92 -7.34
N TYR A 45 13.51 -6.74 -8.10
CA TYR A 45 13.24 -6.51 -9.52
C TYR A 45 11.83 -5.95 -9.68
N THR A 46 11.69 -4.82 -10.38
CA THR A 46 10.40 -4.18 -10.62
C THR A 46 10.31 -3.66 -12.05
N HIS A 47 9.09 -3.57 -12.57
CA HIS A 47 8.82 -3.01 -13.90
C HIS A 47 8.46 -1.53 -13.80
N ALA A 48 9.13 -0.70 -14.60
CA ALA A 48 8.77 0.70 -14.77
C ALA A 48 7.71 0.84 -15.87
N PRO A 49 6.77 1.81 -15.76
CA PRO A 49 5.85 2.13 -16.84
C PRO A 49 6.61 2.57 -18.10
N GLU A 50 6.24 2.04 -19.26
CA GLU A 50 6.85 2.41 -20.55
C GLU A 50 6.02 3.46 -21.31
N THR A 51 4.75 3.63 -20.94
CA THR A 51 3.84 4.62 -21.54
C THR A 51 3.34 5.63 -20.51
N PHE A 52 2.93 6.80 -20.99
CA PHE A 52 2.31 7.82 -20.14
C PHE A 52 1.01 7.31 -19.50
N THR A 53 0.21 6.52 -20.22
CA THR A 53 -1.05 5.98 -19.70
C THR A 53 -0.81 5.04 -18.52
N ASP A 54 0.20 4.16 -18.62
CA ASP A 54 0.58 3.26 -17.53
C ASP A 54 1.12 4.03 -16.34
N PHE A 55 1.97 5.03 -16.60
CA PHE A 55 2.47 5.93 -15.57
C PHE A 55 1.33 6.66 -14.85
N PHE A 56 0.40 7.25 -15.60
CA PHE A 56 -0.74 7.97 -15.05
C PHE A 56 -1.63 7.05 -14.20
N ASN A 57 -1.95 5.85 -14.71
CA ASN A 57 -2.74 4.87 -13.97
C ASN A 57 -2.03 4.37 -12.71
N GLN A 58 -0.71 4.17 -12.75
CA GLN A 58 0.09 3.81 -11.58
C GLN A 58 0.01 4.92 -10.52
N ARG A 59 0.26 6.18 -10.90
CA ARG A 59 0.24 7.32 -9.97
C ARG A 59 -1.15 7.58 -9.40
N ARG A 60 -2.20 7.43 -10.21
CA ARG A 60 -3.60 7.54 -9.78
C ARG A 60 -3.96 6.53 -8.68
N ARG A 61 -3.34 5.35 -8.69
CA ARG A 61 -3.52 4.33 -7.65
C ARG A 61 -2.67 4.63 -6.41
N TRP A 62 -1.40 4.95 -6.62
CA TRP A 62 -0.40 5.03 -5.54
C TRP A 62 -0.49 6.29 -4.69
N ILE A 63 -0.75 7.44 -5.30
CA ILE A 63 -0.74 8.71 -4.56
C ILE A 63 -1.88 8.74 -3.52
N PRO A 64 -3.15 8.45 -3.88
CA PRO A 64 -4.23 8.49 -2.91
C PRO A 64 -4.06 7.44 -1.80
N SER A 65 -3.65 6.21 -2.13
CA SER A 65 -3.46 5.16 -1.13
C SER A 65 -2.29 5.43 -0.19
N THR A 66 -1.20 6.04 -0.68
CA THR A 66 -0.08 6.50 0.16
C THR A 66 -0.55 7.53 1.18
N LEU A 67 -1.33 8.53 0.74
CA LEU A 67 -1.87 9.54 1.65
C LEU A 67 -2.83 8.91 2.68
N GLY A 68 -3.74 8.05 2.23
CA GLY A 68 -4.70 7.36 3.10
C GLY A 68 -4.02 6.53 4.18
N ILE A 69 -3.04 5.70 3.81
CA ILE A 69 -2.28 4.88 4.77
C ILE A 69 -1.49 5.76 5.74
N THR A 70 -0.82 6.81 5.24
CA THR A 70 -0.04 7.72 6.09
C THR A 70 -0.92 8.38 7.14
N VAL A 71 -2.06 8.94 6.72
CA VAL A 71 -3.03 9.54 7.65
C VAL A 71 -3.57 8.50 8.64
N SER A 72 -3.81 7.27 8.20
CA SER A 72 -4.33 6.21 9.06
C SER A 72 -3.35 5.76 10.15
N ILE A 73 -2.04 5.83 9.91
CA ILE A 73 -1.02 5.43 10.90
C ILE A 73 -0.72 6.58 11.89
N LEU A 74 -0.94 7.83 11.47
CA LEU A 74 -0.70 9.01 12.30
C LEU A 74 -1.88 9.40 13.21
N LYS A 75 -3.06 8.81 13.00
CA LYS A 75 -4.25 8.98 13.86
C LYS A 75 -4.20 8.01 15.02
#